data_AF-G9KSI9-F1
#
_entry.id   AF-G9KSI9-F1
#
_cell.length_a   1.000
_cell.length_b   1.000
_cell.length_c   1.000
_cell.angle_alpha   90.00
_cell.angle_beta   90.00
_cell.angle_gamma   90.00
#
_symmetry.space_group_name_H-M   'P 1'
#
loop_
_entity.id
_entity.type
_entity.pdbx_description
1 polymer ?
#
loop_
_entity_poly.entity_id
_entity_poly.type
_entity_poly.pdbx_seq_one_letter_code
_entity_poly.pdbx_strand_id
1 'polypeptide(L)'
;QGINDLVTPFFVVFLSEYVEEDVENFDVTNLSQDMLRSIEADSFWCMSKLLDGIQDNYTFAQPGIQKKVKALEELVSRIDEQVHNHFRRYEVEYLQFAFRWMNNLLMRELPLRCTIRLWDTYQS
;
A
#
# COMPACT_ATOMS: atom_id res chain seq x y z
N GLN A 1 4.99 10.49 -5.30
CA GLN A 1 4.25 10.57 -4.02
C GLN A 1 3.51 9.23 -3.85
N GLY A 2 3.51 8.61 -2.66
CA GLY A 2 2.87 7.30 -2.43
C GLY A 2 3.74 6.28 -1.68
N ILE A 3 5.06 6.28 -1.93
CA ILE A 3 6.03 5.43 -1.21
C ILE A 3 6.01 5.70 0.30
N ASN A 4 5.79 6.96 0.69
CA ASN A 4 5.69 7.37 2.09
C ASN A 4 4.56 6.66 2.86
N ASP A 5 3.50 6.20 2.18
CA ASP A 5 2.43 5.47 2.84
C ASP A 5 2.84 4.01 3.08
N LEU A 6 3.69 3.45 2.20
CA LEU A 6 4.10 2.04 2.25
C LEU A 6 5.00 1.69 3.42
N VAL A 7 5.66 2.68 4.05
CA VAL A 7 6.53 2.44 5.21
C VAL A 7 5.73 2.27 6.50
N THR A 8 4.55 2.89 6.60
CA THR A 8 3.73 2.93 7.82
C THR A 8 3.37 1.55 8.37
N PRO A 9 2.95 0.55 7.57
CA PRO A 9 2.58 -0.76 8.10
C PRO A 9 3.79 -1.50 8.67
N PHE A 10 4.95 -1.42 7.99
CA PHE A 10 6.19 -2.00 8.51
C PHE A 10 6.60 -1.36 9.83
N PHE A 11 6.62 -0.03 9.87
CA PHE A 11 6.99 0.71 11.08
C PHE A 11 6.09 0.35 12.27
N VAL A 12 4.77 0.32 12.06
CA VAL A 12 3.80 0.00 13.11
C VAL A 12 3.91 -1.46 13.57
N VAL A 13 4.12 -2.40 12.64
CA VAL A 13 4.33 -3.82 13.01
C VAL A 13 5.61 -3.99 13.83
N PHE A 14 6.74 -3.40 13.43
CA PHE A 14 7.99 -3.50 14.20
C PHE A 14 7.92 -2.76 15.54
N LEU A 15 7.23 -1.61 15.59
CA LEU A 15 6.99 -0.89 16.84
C LEU A 15 6.19 -1.73 17.84
N SER A 16 5.23 -2.54 17.36
CA SER A 16 4.40 -3.40 18.20
C SER A 16 5.17 -4.49 18.96
N GLU A 17 6.39 -4.83 18.53
CA GLU A 17 7.26 -5.76 19.27
C GLU A 17 7.81 -5.16 20.57
N TYR A 18 7.82 -3.83 20.68
CA TYR A 18 8.42 -3.09 21.79
C TYR A 18 7.40 -2.40 22.69
N VAL A 19 6.11 -2.47 22.35
CA VAL A 19 5.03 -1.72 23.00
C VAL A 19 3.86 -2.66 23.28
N GLU A 20 3.43 -2.73 24.54
CA GLU A 20 2.24 -3.52 24.95
C GLU A 20 0.91 -2.77 24.77
N GLU A 21 0.97 -1.44 24.60
CA GLU A 21 -0.18 -0.54 24.47
C GLU A 21 -0.58 -0.26 23.00
N ASP A 22 -1.56 0.63 22.81
CA ASP A 22 -2.02 1.10 21.50
C ASP A 22 -0.90 1.79 20.71
N VAL A 23 -0.38 1.07 19.71
CA VAL A 23 0.73 1.48 18.85
C VAL A 23 0.40 2.75 18.05
N GLU A 24 -0.87 3.01 17.74
CA GLU A 24 -1.26 4.21 16.96
C GLU A 24 -1.07 5.52 17.76
N ASN A 25 -1.10 5.44 19.09
CA ASN A 25 -1.00 6.60 19.98
C ASN A 25 0.30 6.62 20.80
N PHE A 26 1.20 5.67 20.57
CA PHE A 26 2.43 5.54 21.33
C PHE A 26 3.45 6.64 20.99
N ASP A 27 3.97 7.31 22.01
CA ASP A 27 5.05 8.28 21.85
C ASP A 27 6.40 7.55 21.72
N VAL A 28 6.89 7.49 20.49
CA VAL A 28 8.16 6.85 20.11
C VAL A 28 9.37 7.45 20.81
N THR A 29 9.29 8.66 21.37
CA THR A 29 10.39 9.28 22.12
C THR A 29 10.68 8.56 23.44
N ASN A 30 9.77 7.72 23.91
CA ASN A 30 9.98 6.86 25.08
C ASN A 30 10.89 5.66 24.81
N LEU A 31 11.22 5.37 23.55
CA LEU A 31 12.12 4.28 23.18
C LEU A 31 13.59 4.72 23.24
N SER A 32 14.47 3.75 23.51
CA SER A 32 15.90 4.00 23.42
C SER A 32 16.32 4.27 21.96
N GLN A 33 17.41 5.03 21.80
CA GLN A 33 17.98 5.34 20.48
C GLN A 33 18.41 4.09 19.70
N ASP A 34 18.78 3.01 20.39
CA ASP A 34 19.17 1.76 19.72
C ASP A 34 17.94 1.00 19.19
N MET A 35 16.83 1.01 19.94
CA MET A 35 15.55 0.44 19.48
C MET A 35 15.00 1.19 18.26
N LEU A 36 15.01 2.52 18.30
CA LEU A 36 14.57 3.36 17.19
C LEU A 36 15.36 3.07 15.91
N ARG A 37 16.70 2.94 16.02
CA ARG A 37 17.56 2.59 14.88
C ARG A 37 17.30 1.19 14.34
N SER A 38 16.98 0.23 15.21
CA SER A 38 16.60 -1.12 14.77
C SER A 38 15.31 -1.08 13.97
N ILE A 39 14.26 -0.45 14.51
CA ILE A 39 12.96 -0.30 13.85
C ILE A 39 13.11 0.41 12.50
N GLU A 40 13.90 1.48 12.44
CA GLU A 40 14.18 2.20 11.20
C GLU A 40 14.87 1.30 10.16
N ALA A 41 15.91 0.57 10.55
CA ALA A 41 16.64 -0.33 9.67
C ALA A 41 15.75 -1.44 9.12
N ASP A 42 14.96 -2.10 9.97
CA ASP A 42 14.07 -3.18 9.58
C ASP A 42 12.94 -2.66 8.67
N SER A 43 12.34 -1.51 9.01
CA SER A 43 11.35 -0.84 8.18
C SER A 43 11.90 -0.51 6.79
N PHE A 44 13.14 0.01 6.73
CA PHE A 44 13.80 0.36 5.49
C PHE A 44 14.05 -0.86 4.60
N TRP A 45 14.61 -1.94 5.15
CA TRP A 45 14.94 -3.13 4.38
C TRP A 45 13.69 -3.88 3.90
N CYS A 46 12.67 -4.00 4.74
CA CYS A 46 11.40 -4.62 4.35
C CYS A 46 10.67 -3.79 3.30
N MET A 47 10.61 -2.46 3.45
CA MET A 47 10.06 -1.58 2.41
C MET A 47 10.83 -1.71 1.10
N SER A 48 12.16 -1.72 1.14
CA SER A 48 13.00 -1.88 -0.05
C SER A 48 12.71 -3.20 -0.76
N LYS A 49 12.53 -4.29 -0.02
CA LYS A 49 12.16 -5.60 -0.57
C LYS A 49 10.77 -5.62 -1.18
N LEU A 50 9.79 -4.94 -0.58
CA LEU A 50 8.47 -4.76 -1.18
C LEU A 50 8.58 -4.01 -2.51
N LEU A 51 9.36 -2.92 -2.54
CA LEU A 51 9.55 -2.08 -3.73
C LEU A 51 10.25 -2.81 -4.87
N ASP A 52 11.14 -3.76 -4.58
CA ASP A 52 11.81 -4.60 -5.60
C ASP A 52 10.79 -5.32 -6.51
N GLY A 53 9.62 -5.71 -5.98
CA GLY A 53 8.56 -6.36 -6.74
C GLY A 53 7.67 -5.42 -7.58
N ILE A 54 7.75 -4.10 -7.34
CA ILE A 54 6.87 -3.09 -7.95
C ILE A 54 7.61 -1.85 -8.42
N GLN A 55 8.90 -1.96 -8.76
CA GLN A 55 9.75 -0.83 -9.13
C GLN A 55 9.15 0.02 -10.27
N ASP A 56 8.52 -0.63 -11.25
CA ASP A 56 7.90 0.02 -12.41
C ASP A 56 6.65 0.85 -12.07
N ASN A 57 6.10 0.74 -10.86
CA ASN A 57 5.07 1.64 -10.35
C ASN A 57 5.62 3.05 -10.05
N TYR A 58 6.91 3.18 -9.78
CA TYR A 58 7.53 4.42 -9.29
C TYR A 58 8.61 4.99 -10.22
N THR A 59 8.86 4.36 -11.37
CA THR A 59 9.72 4.92 -12.43
C THR A 59 9.00 6.03 -13.22
N PHE A 60 9.75 6.73 -14.08
CA PHE A 60 9.21 7.81 -14.90
C PHE A 60 7.97 7.36 -15.69
N ALA A 61 6.92 8.19 -15.67
CA ALA A 61 5.60 7.92 -16.25
C ALA A 61 4.82 6.72 -15.64
N GLN A 62 5.35 6.06 -14.61
CA GLN A 62 4.69 5.01 -13.83
C GLN A 62 4.01 3.91 -14.67
N PRO A 63 4.73 3.29 -15.62
CA PRO A 63 4.15 2.30 -16.54
C PRO A 63 3.54 1.10 -15.83
N GLY A 64 4.05 0.72 -14.65
CA GLY A 64 3.50 -0.38 -13.85
C GLY A 64 2.07 -0.09 -13.37
N ILE A 65 1.79 1.15 -12.97
CA ILE A 65 0.46 1.55 -12.53
C ILE A 65 -0.52 1.52 -13.70
N GLN A 66 -0.14 2.10 -14.85
CA GLN A 66 -0.97 2.10 -16.06
C GLN A 66 -1.35 0.68 -16.49
N LYS A 67 -0.39 -0.25 -16.47
CA LYS A 67 -0.65 -1.68 -16.75
C LYS A 67 -1.62 -2.30 -15.76
N LYS A 68 -1.45 -2.05 -14.46
CA LYS A 68 -2.33 -2.58 -13.40
C LYS A 68 -3.76 -2.04 -13.50
N VAL A 69 -3.92 -0.75 -13.80
CA VAL A 69 -5.24 -0.14 -14.02
C VAL A 69 -5.93 -0.74 -15.25
N LYS A 70 -5.20 -0.94 -16.34
CA LYS A 70 -5.75 -1.61 -17.53
C LYS A 70 -6.15 -3.06 -17.25
N ALA A 71 -5.33 -3.80 -16.50
CA ALA A 71 -5.66 -5.17 -16.09
C ALA A 71 -6.92 -5.21 -15.20
N LEU A 72 -7.14 -4.20 -14.35
CA LEU A 72 -8.36 -4.06 -13.56
C LEU A 72 -9.57 -3.80 -14.46
N GLU A 73 -9.46 -2.91 -15.45
CA GLU A 73 -10.53 -2.67 -16.43
C GLU A 73 -10.91 -3.95 -17.20
N GLU A 74 -9.90 -4.66 -17.72
CA GLU A 74 -10.08 -5.94 -18.42
C GLU A 74 -10.70 -7.01 -17.51
N LEU A 75 -10.31 -7.07 -16.24
CA LEU A 75 -10.90 -8.00 -15.28
C LEU A 75 -12.37 -7.67 -15.03
N VAL A 76 -12.70 -6.42 -14.69
CA VAL A 76 -14.08 -6.01 -14.38
C VAL A 76 -14.99 -6.21 -15.59
N SER A 77 -14.55 -5.87 -16.80
CA SER A 77 -15.34 -6.11 -18.03
C SER A 77 -15.70 -7.59 -18.25
N ARG A 78 -14.88 -8.52 -17.76
CA ARG A 78 -15.10 -9.97 -17.90
C ARG A 78 -15.99 -10.57 -16.81
N ILE A 79 -15.93 -10.03 -15.60
CA ILE A 79 -16.63 -10.59 -14.43
C ILE A 79 -17.92 -9.84 -14.10
N ASP A 80 -17.99 -8.55 -14.41
CA ASP A 80 -19.11 -7.67 -14.12
C ASP A 80 -19.26 -6.61 -15.23
N GLU A 81 -19.77 -7.07 -16.37
CA GLU A 81 -20.03 -6.23 -17.53
C GLU A 81 -21.02 -5.09 -17.22
N GLN A 82 -21.96 -5.31 -16.30
CA GLN A 82 -22.94 -4.30 -15.91
C GLN A 82 -22.25 -3.09 -15.25
N VAL A 83 -21.33 -3.33 -14.31
CA VAL A 83 -20.54 -2.25 -13.68
C VAL A 83 -19.62 -1.58 -14.70
N HIS A 84 -18.93 -2.35 -15.56
CA HIS A 84 -18.07 -1.79 -16.59
C HIS A 84 -18.81 -0.85 -17.55
N ASN A 85 -19.97 -1.28 -18.06
CA ASN A 85 -20.81 -0.47 -18.94
C ASN A 85 -21.40 0.76 -18.23
N HIS A 86 -21.68 0.65 -16.92
CA HIS A 86 -22.11 1.80 -16.11
C HIS A 86 -21.02 2.87 -16.05
N PHE A 87 -19.76 2.50 -15.76
CA PHE A 87 -18.65 3.45 -15.76
C PHE A 87 -18.47 4.12 -17.12
N ARG A 88 -18.52 3.36 -18.22
CA ARG A 88 -18.44 3.93 -19.58
C ARG A 88 -19.57 4.91 -19.89
N ARG A 89 -20.80 4.58 -19.49
CA ARG A 89 -21.98 5.45 -19.71
C ARG A 89 -21.85 6.79 -19.02
N TYR A 90 -21.20 6.83 -17.86
CA TYR A 90 -21.01 8.05 -17.06
C TYR A 90 -19.60 8.65 -17.21
N GLU A 91 -18.84 8.21 -18.21
CA GLU A 91 -17.48 8.72 -18.50
C GLU A 91 -16.53 8.64 -17.29
N VAL A 92 -16.72 7.61 -16.45
CA VAL A 92 -15.83 7.30 -15.33
C VAL A 92 -14.70 6.43 -15.84
N GLU A 93 -13.49 6.98 -15.86
CA GLU A 93 -12.30 6.24 -16.26
C GLU A 93 -11.68 5.53 -15.05
N TYR A 94 -11.25 4.27 -15.22
CA TYR A 94 -10.62 3.50 -14.12
C TYR A 94 -9.42 4.22 -13.52
N LEU A 95 -8.67 4.97 -14.33
CA LEU A 95 -7.51 5.73 -13.86
C LEU A 95 -7.88 6.77 -12.80
N GLN A 96 -9.08 7.36 -12.84
CA GLN A 96 -9.52 8.42 -11.93
C GLN A 96 -9.56 7.96 -10.46
N PHE A 97 -9.88 6.68 -10.21
CA PHE A 97 -9.94 6.12 -8.85
C PHE A 97 -8.86 5.07 -8.59
N ALA A 98 -8.58 4.19 -9.55
CA ALA A 98 -7.70 3.05 -9.35
C ALA A 98 -6.22 3.42 -9.36
N PHE A 99 -5.84 4.61 -9.88
CA PHE A 99 -4.47 5.09 -9.76
C PHE A 99 -4.03 5.10 -8.29
N ARG A 100 -4.84 5.69 -7.40
CA ARG A 100 -4.54 5.75 -5.96
C ARG A 100 -4.48 4.36 -5.34
N TRP A 101 -5.37 3.47 -5.76
CA TRP A 101 -5.38 2.07 -5.29
C TRP A 101 -4.07 1.36 -5.60
N MET A 102 -3.58 1.47 -6.83
CA MET A 102 -2.34 0.81 -7.27
C MET A 102 -1.08 1.49 -6.72
N ASN A 103 -1.09 2.83 -6.64
CA ASN A 103 0.04 3.63 -6.16
C ASN A 103 0.28 3.47 -4.65
N ASN A 104 -0.79 3.23 -3.89
CA ASN A 104 -0.75 3.13 -2.43
C ASN A 104 -1.12 1.73 -1.92
N LEU A 105 -1.19 0.72 -2.78
CA LEU A 105 -1.58 -0.66 -2.41
C LEU A 105 -2.84 -0.71 -1.52
N LEU A 106 -3.87 0.05 -1.91
CA LEU A 106 -5.15 0.21 -1.20
C LEU A 106 -5.10 0.83 0.20
N MET A 107 -3.93 1.27 0.67
CA MET A 107 -3.76 1.84 2.02
C MET A 107 -4.59 3.09 2.30
N ARG A 108 -5.01 3.80 1.24
CA ARG A 108 -5.87 4.99 1.34
C ARG A 108 -7.37 4.65 1.38
N GLU A 109 -7.72 3.39 1.13
CA GLU A 109 -9.11 2.92 1.09
C GLU A 109 -9.48 2.07 2.31
N LEU A 110 -8.47 1.58 3.03
CA LEU A 110 -8.63 0.68 4.17
C LEU A 110 -7.96 1.25 5.43
N PRO A 111 -8.54 1.04 6.62
CA PRO A 111 -7.86 1.32 7.89
C PRO A 111 -6.53 0.56 7.99
N LEU A 112 -5.57 1.09 8.77
CA LEU A 112 -4.23 0.51 8.89
C LEU A 112 -4.27 -0.97 9.32
N ARG A 113 -5.08 -1.31 10.33
CA ARG A 113 -5.29 -2.71 10.76
C ARG A 113 -5.72 -3.66 9.63
N CYS A 114 -6.54 -3.16 8.70
CA CYS A 114 -7.00 -3.94 7.55
C CYS A 114 -5.89 -4.06 6.50
N THR A 115 -5.09 -3.01 6.32
CA THR A 115 -3.90 -3.04 5.47
C THR A 115 -2.90 -4.09 5.96
N ILE A 116 -2.57 -4.09 7.26
CA ILE A 116 -1.65 -5.06 7.86
C ILE A 116 -2.15 -6.48 7.59
N ARG A 117 -3.42 -6.77 7.89
CA ARG A 117 -4.01 -8.09 7.63
C ARG A 117 -4.01 -8.47 6.15
N LEU A 118 -4.23 -7.52 5.25
CA LEU A 118 -4.16 -7.76 3.81
C LEU A 118 -2.73 -8.15 3.41
N TRP A 119 -1.73 -7.47 3.96
CA TRP A 119 -0.32 -7.67 3.65
C TRP A 119 0.22 -9.01 4.15
N ASP A 120 -0.33 -9.57 5.24
CA ASP A 120 -0.07 -10.96 5.65
C ASP A 120 -0.31 -11.95 4.50
N THR A 121 -1.28 -11.65 3.62
CA THR A 121 -1.64 -12.49 2.47
C THR A 121 -0.82 -12.16 1.22
N TYR A 122 -0.29 -10.95 1.12
CA TYR A 122 0.58 -10.56 0.00
C TYR A 122 2.01 -11.11 0.16
N GLN A 123 2.42 -11.37 1.40
CA GLN A 123 3.77 -11.84 1.74
C GLN A 123 3.82 -13.34 2.10
N SER A 124 2.69 -14.03 2.12
CA SER A 124 2.59 -15.50 2.29
C SER A 124 2.99 -16.24 1.02
#